data_AF-A0A182RL09-F1
#
_entry.id   AF-A0A182RL09-F1
#
_cell.length_a   1.000
_cell.length_b   1.000
_cell.length_c   1.000
_cell.angle_alpha   90.00
_cell.angle_beta   90.00
_cell.angle_gamma   90.00
#
_symmetry.space_group_name_H-M   'P 1'
#
loop_
_entity.id
_entity.type
_entity.pdbx_description
1 polymer ?
#
loop_
_entity_poly.entity_id
_entity_poly.type
_entity_poly.pdbx_seq_one_letter_code
_entity_poly.pdbx_strand_id
1 'polypeptide(L)'
;MGRTEPLIVKYKNKWYDLTDFAHKHPGGTNSLTGLHNKDMAERFERAPGHSQAAKYLMKEYQLNGTSDTATETKPNGYSLNGTKATVNGTVTNGLKNGVKPTSNGLHANGNVTHLTDDSMEYLVDWNKPMLFQIHKIGDKYAEWVNKPVDRELRLLGPSWLENMTKTPWWIVPGFWIPAILYIIVQYGAKDLASGRGWNDPNQAFVSVDLYLHLVIGAFAWTLLEYSLHRWVFHLDPKSNRFLQTFHFLIHGQHHKVPFDPYRLVFPVPPAILLTTIFYQPVYYAFPYPRLTLAGGLIGYLIYDMIHYYLHYGSPSGGHLYHMKRYHYSHHFVHHDQGYGISSDIWDKLFGTRIILRKLKYLLKW
;
A
#
# COMPACT_ATOMS: atom_id res chain seq x y z
N MET A 1 6.97 -7.07 23.41
CA MET A 1 7.77 -6.39 22.37
C MET A 1 8.74 -5.47 23.07
N GLY A 2 10.05 -5.64 22.86
CA GLY A 2 11.07 -4.78 23.46
C GLY A 2 10.87 -3.32 23.04
N ARG A 3 11.22 -2.38 23.93
CA ARG A 3 11.16 -0.94 23.63
C ARG A 3 12.04 -0.66 22.42
N THR A 4 11.47 -0.14 21.35
CA THR A 4 12.22 0.40 20.21
C THR A 4 13.11 1.53 20.72
N GLU A 5 14.39 1.47 20.39
CA GLU A 5 15.30 2.56 20.74
C GLU A 5 14.89 3.82 19.97
N PRO A 6 14.93 5.01 20.62
CA PRO A 6 14.59 6.25 19.95
C PRO A 6 15.52 6.49 18.75
N LEU A 7 14.98 6.99 17.64
CA LEU A 7 15.72 7.38 16.44
C LEU A 7 15.43 8.84 16.10
N ILE A 8 16.00 9.74 16.89
CA ILE A 8 15.95 11.19 16.67
C ILE A 8 17.12 11.59 15.77
N VAL A 9 16.84 12.35 14.71
CA VAL A 9 17.84 12.79 13.72
C VAL A 9 17.71 14.28 13.44
N LYS A 10 18.81 14.93 13.06
CA LYS A 10 18.82 16.33 12.62
C LYS A 10 18.94 16.40 11.10
N TYR A 11 18.21 17.31 10.48
CA TYR A 11 18.33 17.62 9.05
C TYR A 11 17.95 19.07 8.80
N LYS A 12 18.82 19.83 8.13
CA LYS A 12 18.61 21.26 7.80
C LYS A 12 18.08 22.07 8.99
N ASN A 13 18.76 21.96 10.15
CA ASN A 13 18.44 22.65 11.41
C ASN A 13 17.08 22.30 12.04
N LYS A 14 16.43 21.23 11.60
CA LYS A 14 15.22 20.69 12.21
C LYS A 14 15.47 19.29 12.76
N TRP A 15 14.71 18.92 13.78
CA TRP A 15 14.75 17.61 14.40
C TRP A 15 13.57 16.76 13.96
N TYR A 16 13.80 15.46 13.81
CA TYR A 16 12.82 14.49 13.34
C TYR A 16 12.88 13.25 14.22
N ASP A 17 11.73 12.69 14.57
CA ASP A 17 11.62 11.41 15.28
C ASP A 17 11.20 10.31 14.30
N LEU A 18 12.17 9.48 13.91
CA LEU A 18 11.99 8.38 12.98
C LEU A 18 11.79 7.02 13.68
N THR A 19 11.55 7.01 15.00
CA THR A 19 11.45 5.77 15.79
C THR A 19 10.40 4.81 15.22
N ASP A 20 9.20 5.32 14.97
CA ASP A 20 8.10 4.54 14.40
C ASP A 20 8.21 4.39 12.87
N PHE A 21 9.01 5.22 12.20
CA PHE A 21 9.25 5.10 10.77
C PHE A 21 10.32 4.06 10.43
N ALA A 22 11.21 3.73 11.36
CA ALA A 22 12.41 2.94 11.06
C ALA A 22 12.09 1.60 10.38
N HIS A 23 11.04 0.90 10.84
CA HIS A 23 10.60 -0.38 10.27
C HIS A 23 9.80 -0.22 8.96
N LYS A 24 9.28 0.97 8.68
CA LYS A 24 8.58 1.34 7.44
C LYS A 24 9.55 1.86 6.37
N HIS A 25 10.79 2.14 6.74
CA HIS A 25 11.76 2.80 5.87
C HIS A 25 12.07 1.93 4.63
N PRO A 26 11.88 2.45 3.40
CA PRO A 26 12.10 1.67 2.19
C PRO A 26 13.53 1.13 2.02
N GLY A 27 14.53 1.87 2.55
CA GLY A 27 15.93 1.47 2.58
C GLY A 27 16.31 0.49 3.70
N GLY A 28 15.34 0.01 4.50
CA GLY A 28 15.56 -0.87 5.65
C GLY A 28 16.04 -0.12 6.90
N THR A 29 15.92 -0.78 8.05
CA THR A 29 16.37 -0.29 9.37
C THR A 29 17.89 -0.17 9.44
N ASN A 30 18.62 -1.07 8.76
CA ASN A 30 20.08 -1.07 8.77
C ASN A 30 20.71 0.12 8.02
N SER A 31 19.98 0.82 7.14
CA SER A 31 20.47 2.08 6.57
C SER A 31 20.42 3.26 7.56
N LEU A 32 19.63 3.12 8.63
CA LEU A 32 19.44 4.15 9.64
C LEU A 32 20.40 4.00 10.83
N THR A 33 21.17 2.90 10.87
CA THR A 33 22.09 2.62 11.98
C THR A 33 23.13 3.73 12.17
N GLY A 34 23.29 4.13 13.44
CA GLY A 34 24.25 5.14 13.85
C GLY A 34 23.86 6.58 13.50
N LEU A 35 22.61 6.84 13.12
CA LEU A 35 22.06 8.18 12.88
C LEU A 35 21.46 8.85 14.13
N HIS A 36 21.18 8.10 15.20
CA HIS A 36 20.59 8.68 16.41
C HIS A 36 21.43 9.85 16.95
N ASN A 37 20.77 10.99 17.17
CA ASN A 37 21.34 12.28 17.56
C ASN A 37 22.41 12.83 16.60
N LYS A 38 22.39 12.45 15.31
CA LYS A 38 23.31 12.97 14.29
C LYS A 38 22.58 13.77 13.21
N ASP A 39 23.36 14.61 12.53
CA ASP A 39 22.90 15.25 11.29
C ASP A 39 22.96 14.23 10.14
N MET A 40 21.84 14.03 9.47
CA MET A 40 21.72 13.10 8.34
C MET A 40 21.78 13.78 6.98
N ALA A 41 21.99 15.09 6.88
CA ALA A 41 21.96 15.85 5.62
C ALA A 41 22.88 15.25 4.55
N GLU A 42 24.11 14.92 4.90
CA GLU A 42 25.05 14.28 3.96
C GLU A 42 24.50 12.95 3.45
N ARG A 43 24.05 12.05 4.34
CA ARG A 43 23.54 10.72 3.93
C ARG A 43 22.23 10.82 3.16
N PHE A 44 21.36 11.76 3.52
CA PHE A 44 20.03 11.92 2.95
C PHE A 44 20.07 12.53 1.54
N GLU A 45 21.00 13.45 1.28
CA GLU A 45 21.15 14.09 -0.03
C GLU A 45 22.20 13.41 -0.93
N ARG A 46 22.99 12.45 -0.40
CA ARG A 46 24.04 11.77 -1.16
C ARG A 46 23.47 11.04 -2.38
N ALA A 47 24.09 11.28 -3.54
CA ALA A 47 23.64 10.77 -4.82
C ALA A 47 23.53 9.23 -4.89
N PRO A 48 22.45 8.69 -5.50
CA PRO A 48 21.22 9.40 -5.88
C PRO A 48 20.44 9.71 -4.60
N GLY A 49 20.21 10.99 -4.32
CA GLY A 49 19.55 11.42 -3.08
C GLY A 49 18.12 10.88 -2.97
N HIS A 50 17.48 11.09 -1.81
CA HIS A 50 16.09 10.68 -1.62
C HIS A 50 15.15 11.40 -2.61
N SER A 51 14.12 10.68 -3.07
CA SER A 51 13.09 11.21 -3.96
C SER A 51 12.32 12.37 -3.32
N GLN A 52 11.58 13.12 -4.15
CA GLN A 52 10.69 14.17 -3.61
C GLN A 52 9.62 13.58 -2.68
N ALA A 53 9.04 12.42 -3.03
CA ALA A 53 8.10 11.71 -2.17
C ALA A 53 8.68 11.42 -0.78
N ALA A 54 9.92 10.94 -0.70
CA ALA A 54 10.60 10.71 0.58
C ALA A 54 10.86 12.01 1.36
N LYS A 55 11.21 13.10 0.66
CA LYS A 55 11.37 14.44 1.26
C LYS A 55 10.06 14.99 1.82
N TYR A 56 8.93 14.71 1.16
CA TYR A 56 7.60 15.08 1.64
C TYR A 56 7.21 14.25 2.87
N LEU A 57 7.29 12.92 2.77
CA LEU A 57 6.95 12.02 3.86
C LEU A 57 7.74 12.30 5.14
N MET A 58 9.02 12.66 5.01
CA MET A 58 9.87 13.03 6.15
C MET A 58 9.30 14.19 6.98
N LYS A 59 8.51 15.10 6.38
CA LYS A 59 7.90 16.22 7.11
C LYS A 59 6.89 15.76 8.17
N GLU A 60 6.26 14.59 8.00
CA GLU A 60 5.33 14.00 9.00
C GLU A 60 6.01 13.72 10.34
N TYR A 61 7.32 13.49 10.32
CA TYR A 61 8.11 13.11 11.49
C TYR A 61 8.85 14.30 12.11
N GLN A 62 8.62 15.53 11.65
CA GLN A 62 9.28 16.71 12.17
C GLN A 62 8.80 17.01 13.61
N LEU A 63 9.73 17.21 14.53
CA LEU A 63 9.42 17.70 15.87
C LEU A 63 9.12 19.19 15.82
N ASN A 64 7.94 19.57 16.33
CA ASN A 64 7.59 20.97 16.56
C ASN A 64 8.19 21.40 17.90
N GLY A 65 9.08 22.38 17.90
CA GLY A 65 9.55 22.97 19.16
C GLY A 65 8.42 23.79 19.76
N THR A 66 7.85 23.37 20.89
CA THR A 66 6.99 24.24 21.70
C THR A 66 7.55 24.34 23.11
N SER A 67 7.93 25.56 23.47
CA SER A 67 7.93 26.04 24.84
C SER A 67 6.52 25.92 25.44
N ASP A 68 6.48 25.53 26.70
CA ASP A 68 5.45 25.75 27.73
C ASP A 68 4.14 24.93 27.75
N THR A 69 4.09 24.09 28.80
CA THR A 69 2.99 23.76 29.73
C THR A 69 1.53 23.94 29.28
N ALA A 70 0.83 22.81 29.11
CA ALA A 70 -0.54 22.62 29.60
C ALA A 70 -0.86 21.13 29.78
N THR A 71 -1.17 20.74 31.01
CA THR A 71 -1.71 19.44 31.41
C THR A 71 -3.19 19.37 31.10
N GLU A 72 -3.62 18.49 30.19
CA GLU A 72 -5.01 18.01 30.14
C GLU A 72 -5.07 16.50 29.91
N THR A 73 -5.59 15.79 30.90
CA THR A 73 -6.01 14.38 30.85
C THR A 73 -7.46 14.27 30.38
N LYS A 74 -7.76 13.43 29.38
CA LYS A 74 -9.11 12.87 29.14
C LYS A 74 -9.10 11.43 28.60
N PRO A 75 -10.21 10.68 28.78
CA PRO A 75 -10.22 9.25 29.11
C PRO A 75 -10.60 8.31 27.93
N ASN A 76 -10.24 7.03 28.10
CA ASN A 76 -10.65 5.83 27.34
C ASN A 76 -10.12 5.72 25.89
N GLY A 77 -9.35 4.72 25.46
CA GLY A 77 -8.89 3.46 26.04
C GLY A 77 -7.95 2.77 25.02
N TYR A 78 -7.12 1.85 25.52
CA TYR A 78 -5.97 1.17 24.90
C TYR A 78 -4.61 1.86 25.05
N SER A 79 -3.91 1.41 26.10
CA SER A 79 -2.51 1.68 26.42
C SER A 79 -1.58 0.85 25.53
N LEU A 80 -0.55 1.49 24.98
CA LEU A 80 0.70 0.83 24.63
C LEU A 80 1.83 1.60 25.33
N ASN A 81 2.49 0.91 26.26
CA ASN A 81 3.61 1.40 27.05
C ASN A 81 4.83 1.65 26.15
N GLY A 82 5.07 2.91 25.79
CA GLY A 82 6.31 3.41 25.20
C GLY A 82 7.00 4.39 26.15
N THR A 83 8.25 4.12 26.50
CA THR A 83 9.06 4.95 27.41
C THR A 83 9.42 6.28 26.79
N LYS A 84 9.38 7.32 27.62
CA LYS A 84 9.93 8.65 27.37
C LYS A 84 11.45 8.56 27.14
N ALA A 85 11.94 9.10 26.02
CA ALA A 85 13.35 9.34 25.78
C ALA A 85 13.66 10.84 25.92
N THR A 86 14.67 11.15 26.73
CA THR A 86 15.08 12.50 27.10
C THR A 86 16.14 13.00 26.13
N VAL A 87 15.91 14.16 25.50
CA VAL A 87 16.97 14.98 24.91
C VAL A 87 17.10 16.22 25.77
N ASN A 88 18.28 16.41 26.38
CA ASN A 88 18.69 17.58 27.17
C ASN A 88 17.60 18.22 28.05
N GLY A 89 17.38 17.64 29.23
CA GLY A 89 16.89 18.37 30.40
C GLY A 89 15.50 19.00 30.33
N THR A 90 14.67 18.69 29.33
CA THR A 90 13.27 19.16 29.32
C THR A 90 12.34 18.08 28.78
N VAL A 91 11.36 17.70 29.60
CA VAL A 91 10.36 16.69 29.27
C VAL A 91 9.47 17.24 28.15
N THR A 92 9.59 16.71 26.94
CA THR A 92 8.66 17.01 25.85
C THR A 92 7.77 15.79 25.61
N ASN A 93 6.46 16.01 25.67
CA ASN A 93 5.47 15.00 25.30
C ASN A 93 5.48 14.88 23.76
N GLY A 94 5.82 13.70 23.25
CA GLY A 94 5.47 13.34 21.87
C GLY A 94 3.95 13.26 21.76
N LEU A 95 3.34 14.28 21.16
CA LEU A 95 1.92 14.25 20.82
C LEU A 95 1.74 13.38 19.58
N LYS A 96 0.97 12.30 19.74
CA LYS A 96 0.37 11.53 18.64
C LYS A 96 -0.44 12.48 17.76
N ASN A 97 -0.19 12.49 16.45
CA ASN A 97 -1.08 13.13 15.48
C ASN A 97 -2.35 12.28 15.32
N GLY A 98 -3.33 12.61 16.16
CA GLY A 98 -4.69 12.06 16.17
C GLY A 98 -5.65 12.91 17.02
N VAL A 99 -5.38 14.22 17.16
CA VAL A 99 -6.26 15.15 17.89
C VAL A 99 -7.11 15.94 16.90
N LYS A 100 -8.43 15.83 17.10
CA LYS A 100 -9.48 16.68 16.52
C LYS A 100 -9.06 18.14 16.50
N PRO A 101 -9.23 18.89 15.39
CA PRO A 101 -9.21 20.34 15.46
C PRO A 101 -10.45 20.75 16.26
N THR A 102 -10.23 21.15 17.51
CA THR A 102 -11.22 21.95 18.22
C THR A 102 -11.33 23.26 17.45
N SER A 103 -12.51 23.52 16.92
CA SER A 103 -12.88 24.81 16.37
C SER A 103 -12.65 25.88 17.43
N ASN A 104 -11.61 26.71 17.24
CA ASN A 104 -11.56 28.15 17.51
C ASN A 104 -10.09 28.60 17.68
N GLY A 105 -9.54 29.14 16.60
CA GLY A 105 -8.34 29.98 16.59
C GLY A 105 -8.43 30.84 15.33
N LEU A 106 -9.28 31.87 15.38
CA LEU A 106 -8.85 33.27 15.51
C LEU A 106 -7.97 33.71 14.35
N HIS A 107 -8.54 34.63 13.58
CA HIS A 107 -7.85 35.61 12.76
C HIS A 107 -6.53 36.03 13.41
N ALA A 108 -5.42 35.50 12.90
CA ALA A 108 -4.10 36.05 13.13
C ALA A 108 -3.69 36.76 11.84
N ASN A 109 -4.00 38.07 11.80
CA ASN A 109 -3.29 39.01 10.94
C ASN A 109 -1.82 39.00 11.38
N GLY A 110 -1.01 38.22 10.69
CA GLY A 110 0.43 38.18 10.82
C GLY A 110 0.94 37.49 9.59
N ASN A 111 1.81 38.17 8.84
CA ASN A 111 2.46 37.68 7.63
C ASN A 111 3.24 36.39 7.92
N VAL A 112 2.55 35.26 8.00
CA VAL A 112 3.13 33.96 7.70
C VAL A 112 3.26 33.97 6.20
N THR A 113 4.47 34.30 5.75
CA THR A 113 4.87 34.03 4.38
C THR A 113 4.44 32.59 4.09
N HIS A 114 3.50 32.43 3.16
CA HIS A 114 3.24 31.19 2.45
C HIS A 114 4.54 30.83 1.72
N LEU A 115 5.53 30.33 2.46
CA LEU A 115 6.50 29.39 1.92
C LEU A 115 5.65 28.22 1.50
N THR A 116 5.46 28.11 0.18
CA THR A 116 4.52 27.23 -0.50
C THR A 116 4.39 25.90 0.23
N ASP A 117 3.20 25.59 0.75
CA ASP A 117 2.94 24.26 1.29
C ASP A 117 2.86 23.27 0.14
N ASP A 118 4.05 22.87 -0.33
CA ASP A 118 4.24 21.96 -1.45
C ASP A 118 3.68 20.55 -1.13
N SER A 119 3.28 20.28 0.11
CA SER A 119 2.65 19.00 0.48
C SER A 119 1.26 18.86 -0.13
N MET A 120 0.57 19.98 -0.42
CA MET A 120 -0.83 20.04 -0.84
C MET A 120 -1.83 19.43 0.15
N GLU A 121 -1.43 19.17 1.40
CA GLU A 121 -2.35 18.59 2.39
C GLU A 121 -3.47 19.54 2.80
N TYR A 122 -3.31 20.85 2.60
CA TYR A 122 -4.38 21.84 2.77
C TYR A 122 -5.59 21.64 1.84
N LEU A 123 -5.47 20.82 0.78
CA LEU A 123 -6.58 20.54 -0.15
C LEU A 123 -7.67 19.66 0.45
N VAL A 124 -7.39 18.97 1.56
CA VAL A 124 -8.32 18.06 2.23
C VAL A 124 -8.28 18.26 3.74
N ASP A 125 -9.38 17.93 4.41
CA ASP A 125 -9.47 17.86 5.87
C ASP A 125 -9.40 16.40 6.31
N TRP A 126 -8.24 16.01 6.86
CA TRP A 126 -7.98 14.64 7.34
C TRP A 126 -8.87 14.21 8.52
N ASN A 127 -9.56 15.15 9.17
CA ASN A 127 -10.50 14.84 10.25
C ASN A 127 -11.91 14.50 9.73
N LYS A 128 -12.13 14.66 8.43
CA LYS A 128 -13.40 14.37 7.76
C LYS A 128 -13.25 13.17 6.82
N PRO A 129 -14.35 12.48 6.49
CA PRO A 129 -14.34 11.39 5.52
C PRO A 129 -13.73 11.83 4.18
N MET A 130 -12.70 11.14 3.72
CA MET A 130 -11.90 11.52 2.55
C MET A 130 -12.69 11.37 1.25
N LEU A 131 -13.59 10.38 1.15
CA LEU A 131 -14.29 10.05 -0.08
C LEU A 131 -15.06 11.25 -0.67
N PHE A 132 -15.68 12.05 0.19
CA PHE A 132 -16.49 13.22 -0.22
C PHE A 132 -15.65 14.49 -0.45
N GLN A 133 -14.33 14.37 -0.40
CA GLN A 133 -13.39 15.48 -0.59
C GLN A 133 -12.58 15.34 -1.87
N ILE A 134 -12.34 14.11 -2.36
CA ILE A 134 -11.49 13.83 -3.53
C ILE A 134 -11.89 14.64 -4.76
N HIS A 135 -13.18 14.69 -5.08
CA HIS A 135 -13.69 15.40 -6.25
C HIS A 135 -13.39 16.91 -6.22
N LYS A 136 -13.06 17.49 -5.06
CA LYS A 136 -12.79 18.93 -4.88
C LYS A 136 -11.34 19.28 -5.23
N ILE A 137 -10.41 18.33 -5.13
CA ILE A 137 -8.97 18.53 -5.33
C ILE A 137 -8.66 18.99 -6.76
N GLY A 138 -9.28 18.34 -7.76
CA GLY A 138 -9.21 18.79 -9.14
C GLY A 138 -7.89 18.57 -9.82
N ASP A 139 -7.38 19.59 -10.49
CA ASP A 139 -6.20 19.44 -11.36
C ASP A 139 -4.94 19.10 -10.56
N LYS A 140 -4.96 19.34 -9.24
CA LYS A 140 -3.90 18.96 -8.30
C LYS A 140 -3.97 17.49 -7.86
N TYR A 141 -4.99 16.73 -8.26
CA TYR A 141 -5.21 15.37 -7.77
C TYR A 141 -4.05 14.43 -8.07
N ALA A 142 -3.57 14.39 -9.32
CA ALA A 142 -2.51 13.48 -9.74
C ALA A 142 -1.20 13.74 -8.98
N GLU A 143 -0.90 15.01 -8.69
CA GLU A 143 0.28 15.36 -7.91
C GLU A 143 0.07 15.07 -6.41
N TRP A 144 -1.11 15.36 -5.86
CA TRP A 144 -1.43 15.15 -4.45
C TRP A 144 -1.47 13.67 -4.05
N VAL A 145 -2.05 12.81 -4.89
CA VAL A 145 -2.23 11.37 -4.59
C VAL A 145 -0.89 10.61 -4.55
N ASN A 146 0.08 11.07 -5.35
CA ASN A 146 1.43 10.49 -5.43
C ASN A 146 2.41 11.04 -4.39
N LYS A 147 1.97 11.91 -3.47
CA LYS A 147 2.76 12.35 -2.31
C LYS A 147 2.35 11.54 -1.08
N PRO A 148 3.08 10.48 -0.72
CA PRO A 148 2.69 9.59 0.37
C PRO A 148 2.75 10.31 1.73
N VAL A 149 1.86 9.90 2.63
CA VAL A 149 1.80 10.33 4.04
C VAL A 149 1.67 9.11 4.96
N ASP A 150 2.08 9.25 6.23
CA ASP A 150 1.88 8.25 7.28
C ASP A 150 0.80 8.73 8.25
N ARG A 151 -0.46 8.69 7.80
CA ARG A 151 -1.65 9.17 8.53
C ARG A 151 -2.76 8.14 8.48
N GLU A 152 -3.67 8.18 9.46
CA GLU A 152 -4.90 7.40 9.40
C GLU A 152 -5.82 7.95 8.28
N LEU A 153 -6.26 7.07 7.38
CA LEU A 153 -7.21 7.41 6.34
C LEU A 153 -8.61 6.92 6.71
N ARG A 154 -9.54 7.89 6.89
CA ARG A 154 -10.97 7.62 7.02
C ARG A 154 -11.68 7.88 5.69
N LEU A 155 -12.26 6.87 5.07
CA LEU A 155 -13.02 7.04 3.82
C LEU A 155 -14.45 7.53 4.07
N LEU A 156 -15.12 6.97 5.08
CA LEU A 156 -16.55 7.12 5.31
C LEU A 156 -16.88 7.68 6.70
N GLY A 157 -18.07 8.30 6.80
CA GLY A 157 -18.55 8.98 8.01
C GLY A 157 -18.81 8.02 9.16
N PRO A 158 -19.89 7.22 9.15
CA PRO A 158 -20.19 6.33 10.26
C PRO A 158 -19.12 5.26 10.47
N SER A 159 -18.69 5.01 11.71
CA SER A 159 -17.59 4.07 12.01
C SER A 159 -17.87 2.63 11.56
N TRP A 160 -19.12 2.19 11.61
CA TRP A 160 -19.51 0.87 11.11
C TRP A 160 -19.30 0.74 9.60
N LEU A 161 -19.61 1.80 8.85
CA LEU A 161 -19.45 1.83 7.40
C LEU A 161 -17.96 1.97 7.02
N GLU A 162 -17.21 2.76 7.77
CA GLU A 162 -15.74 2.83 7.65
C GLU A 162 -15.09 1.46 7.86
N ASN A 163 -15.53 0.69 8.87
CA ASN A 163 -15.01 -0.66 9.12
C ASN A 163 -15.24 -1.62 7.95
N MET A 164 -16.33 -1.47 7.17
CA MET A 164 -16.58 -2.29 5.98
C MET A 164 -15.58 -2.04 4.85
N THR A 165 -14.87 -0.92 4.90
CA THR A 165 -13.88 -0.58 3.88
C THR A 165 -12.47 -1.07 4.26
N LYS A 166 -12.25 -1.45 5.53
CA LYS A 166 -10.98 -1.98 6.05
C LYS A 166 -10.92 -3.49 5.82
N THR A 167 -9.93 -3.95 5.06
CA THR A 167 -9.76 -5.39 4.74
C THR A 167 -8.45 -5.92 5.33
N PRO A 168 -8.49 -6.60 6.48
CA PRO A 168 -7.35 -7.37 6.97
C PRO A 168 -6.89 -8.42 5.95
N TRP A 169 -5.58 -8.61 5.81
CA TRP A 169 -4.99 -9.49 4.80
C TRP A 169 -5.55 -10.92 4.82
N TRP A 170 -5.83 -11.47 6.01
CA TRP A 170 -6.28 -12.86 6.18
C TRP A 170 -7.72 -13.10 5.73
N ILE A 171 -8.54 -12.05 5.55
CA ILE A 171 -9.89 -12.19 5.00
C ILE A 171 -9.83 -12.72 3.57
N VAL A 172 -8.86 -12.25 2.78
CA VAL A 172 -8.71 -12.63 1.37
C VAL A 172 -8.46 -14.14 1.21
N PRO A 173 -7.41 -14.76 1.79
CA PRO A 173 -7.24 -16.21 1.72
C PRO A 173 -8.37 -16.97 2.43
N GLY A 174 -8.88 -16.45 3.55
CA GLY A 174 -9.98 -17.08 4.29
C GLY A 174 -11.25 -17.26 3.45
N PHE A 175 -11.54 -16.33 2.54
CA PHE A 175 -12.65 -16.45 1.60
C PHE A 175 -12.28 -17.22 0.33
N TRP A 176 -11.16 -16.84 -0.31
CA TRP A 176 -10.84 -17.31 -1.66
C TRP A 176 -10.35 -18.76 -1.69
N ILE A 177 -9.66 -19.26 -0.67
CA ILE A 177 -9.22 -20.67 -0.64
C ILE A 177 -10.42 -21.62 -0.69
N PRO A 178 -11.42 -21.53 0.23
CA PRO A 178 -12.62 -22.35 0.13
C PRO A 178 -13.38 -22.17 -1.19
N ALA A 179 -13.51 -20.94 -1.70
CA ALA A 179 -14.22 -20.67 -2.94
C ALA A 179 -13.54 -21.32 -4.16
N ILE A 180 -12.21 -21.20 -4.28
CA ILE A 180 -11.43 -21.83 -5.34
C ILE A 180 -11.55 -23.35 -5.27
N LEU A 181 -11.38 -23.93 -4.08
CA LEU A 181 -11.53 -25.38 -3.89
C LEU A 181 -12.93 -25.86 -4.27
N TYR A 182 -13.97 -25.11 -3.88
CA TYR A 182 -15.35 -25.40 -4.25
C TYR A 182 -15.54 -25.36 -5.78
N ILE A 183 -15.00 -24.35 -6.47
CA ILE A 183 -15.06 -24.26 -7.94
C ILE A 183 -14.38 -25.46 -8.60
N ILE A 184 -13.18 -25.84 -8.14
CA ILE A 184 -12.42 -26.97 -8.70
C ILE A 184 -13.17 -28.28 -8.47
N VAL A 185 -13.61 -28.57 -7.24
CA VAL A 185 -14.16 -29.88 -6.87
C VAL A 185 -15.61 -30.03 -7.33
N GLN A 186 -16.45 -29.01 -7.16
CA GLN A 186 -17.89 -29.15 -7.40
C GLN A 186 -18.31 -28.91 -8.83
N TYR A 187 -17.53 -28.14 -9.60
CA TYR A 187 -17.83 -27.84 -10.99
C TYR A 187 -16.71 -28.28 -11.93
N GLY A 188 -15.50 -27.75 -11.76
CA GLY A 188 -14.41 -27.93 -12.71
C GLY A 188 -14.05 -29.39 -13.00
N ALA A 189 -13.90 -30.22 -11.96
CA ALA A 189 -13.61 -31.65 -12.10
C ALA A 189 -14.75 -32.41 -12.80
N LYS A 190 -16.01 -32.05 -12.52
CA LYS A 190 -17.19 -32.69 -13.14
C LYS A 190 -17.35 -32.28 -14.60
N ASP A 191 -17.14 -31.01 -14.91
CA ASP A 191 -17.17 -30.50 -16.29
C ASP A 191 -16.11 -31.19 -17.15
N LEU A 192 -14.89 -31.31 -16.61
CA LEU A 192 -13.79 -31.99 -17.29
C LEU A 192 -14.08 -33.48 -17.50
N ALA A 193 -14.51 -34.18 -16.46
CA ALA A 193 -14.87 -35.60 -16.56
C ALA A 193 -15.98 -35.83 -17.59
N SER A 194 -17.04 -35.03 -17.55
CA SER A 194 -18.14 -35.07 -18.53
C SER A 194 -17.64 -34.84 -19.96
N GLY A 195 -16.82 -33.79 -20.17
CA GLY A 195 -16.25 -33.50 -21.48
C GLY A 195 -15.26 -34.55 -21.99
N ARG A 196 -14.68 -35.37 -21.10
CA ARG A 196 -13.81 -36.50 -21.43
C ARG A 196 -14.55 -37.85 -21.50
N GLY A 197 -15.85 -37.89 -21.18
CA GLY A 197 -16.65 -39.11 -21.13
C GLY A 197 -16.33 -40.02 -19.94
N TRP A 198 -15.79 -39.49 -18.85
CA TRP A 198 -15.49 -40.25 -17.64
C TRP A 198 -16.70 -40.33 -16.71
N ASN A 199 -16.99 -41.55 -16.23
CA ASN A 199 -18.09 -41.81 -15.30
C ASN A 199 -17.79 -41.36 -13.86
N ASP A 200 -16.51 -41.28 -13.48
CA ASP A 200 -16.08 -40.85 -12.16
C ASP A 200 -15.33 -39.50 -12.25
N PRO A 201 -15.89 -38.42 -11.66
CA PRO A 201 -15.22 -37.12 -11.59
C PRO A 201 -13.83 -37.16 -10.93
N ASN A 202 -13.53 -38.16 -10.09
CA ASN A 202 -12.22 -38.26 -9.46
C ASN A 202 -11.09 -38.49 -10.47
N GLN A 203 -11.41 -39.03 -11.66
CA GLN A 203 -10.44 -39.18 -12.75
C GLN A 203 -9.88 -37.83 -13.23
N ALA A 204 -10.63 -36.74 -13.05
CA ALA A 204 -10.15 -35.40 -13.37
C ALA A 204 -8.93 -34.98 -12.53
N PHE A 205 -8.85 -35.38 -11.26
CA PHE A 205 -7.74 -34.99 -10.38
C PHE A 205 -6.41 -35.66 -10.70
N VAL A 206 -6.43 -36.77 -11.43
CA VAL A 206 -5.19 -37.43 -11.91
C VAL A 206 -4.86 -37.02 -13.35
N SER A 207 -5.72 -36.23 -13.99
CA SER A 207 -5.54 -35.80 -15.37
C SER A 207 -4.61 -34.59 -15.48
N VAL A 208 -3.80 -34.57 -16.54
CA VAL A 208 -2.94 -33.42 -16.87
C VAL A 208 -3.79 -32.20 -17.26
N ASP A 209 -4.95 -32.41 -17.89
CA ASP A 209 -5.83 -31.34 -18.36
C ASP A 209 -6.27 -30.42 -17.23
N LEU A 210 -6.60 -30.98 -16.06
CA LEU A 210 -7.03 -30.19 -14.91
C LEU A 210 -5.94 -29.20 -14.50
N TYR A 211 -4.74 -29.70 -14.27
CA TYR A 211 -3.60 -28.88 -13.85
C TYR A 211 -3.17 -27.89 -14.92
N LEU A 212 -3.25 -28.28 -16.20
CA LEU A 212 -2.96 -27.40 -17.32
C LEU A 212 -3.88 -26.17 -17.32
N HIS A 213 -5.19 -26.35 -17.11
CA HIS A 213 -6.13 -25.23 -17.05
C HIS A 213 -5.88 -24.32 -15.84
N LEU A 214 -5.52 -24.91 -14.67
CA LEU A 214 -5.13 -24.13 -13.50
C LEU A 214 -3.87 -23.29 -13.77
N VAL A 215 -2.85 -23.87 -14.39
CA VAL A 215 -1.58 -23.18 -14.72
C VAL A 215 -1.81 -22.10 -15.78
N ILE A 216 -2.59 -22.37 -16.82
CA ILE A 216 -2.95 -21.38 -17.85
C ILE A 216 -3.69 -20.20 -17.20
N GLY A 217 -4.66 -20.48 -16.33
CA GLY A 217 -5.38 -19.44 -15.60
C GLY A 217 -4.46 -18.60 -14.73
N ALA A 218 -3.58 -19.23 -13.95
CA ALA A 218 -2.63 -18.53 -13.09
C ALA A 218 -1.61 -17.69 -13.89
N PHE A 219 -1.18 -18.20 -15.06
CA PHE A 219 -0.32 -17.44 -15.96
C PHE A 219 -1.06 -16.25 -16.59
N ALA A 220 -2.29 -16.45 -17.05
CA ALA A 220 -3.14 -15.38 -17.57
C ALA A 220 -3.39 -14.28 -16.54
N TRP A 221 -3.51 -14.65 -15.25
CA TRP A 221 -3.58 -13.68 -14.17
C TRP A 221 -2.36 -12.76 -14.14
N THR A 222 -1.13 -13.25 -14.35
CA THR A 222 0.05 -12.37 -14.31
C THR A 222 0.03 -11.27 -15.37
N LEU A 223 -0.56 -11.55 -16.53
CA LEU A 223 -0.78 -10.53 -17.57
C LEU A 223 -1.91 -9.58 -17.16
N LEU A 224 -3.00 -10.11 -16.58
CA LEU A 224 -4.11 -9.31 -16.08
C LEU A 224 -3.66 -8.37 -14.94
N GLU A 225 -2.84 -8.86 -14.01
CA GLU A 225 -2.18 -8.08 -12.95
C GLU A 225 -1.45 -6.87 -13.54
N TYR A 226 -0.52 -7.11 -14.48
CA TYR A 226 0.22 -6.05 -15.15
C TYR A 226 -0.72 -5.05 -15.83
N SER A 227 -1.75 -5.56 -16.52
CA SER A 227 -2.70 -4.76 -17.29
C SER A 227 -3.56 -3.87 -16.40
N LEU A 228 -4.13 -4.44 -15.33
CA LEU A 228 -4.91 -3.70 -14.35
C LEU A 228 -4.05 -2.67 -13.64
N HIS A 229 -2.85 -3.07 -13.19
CA HIS A 229 -1.97 -2.16 -12.47
C HIS A 229 -1.57 -0.96 -13.35
N ARG A 230 -1.19 -1.20 -14.61
CA ARG A 230 -0.77 -0.13 -15.52
C ARG A 230 -1.91 0.77 -16.00
N TRP A 231 -3.01 0.20 -16.49
CA TRP A 231 -4.02 0.97 -17.23
C TRP A 231 -5.27 1.31 -16.41
N VAL A 232 -5.53 0.59 -15.32
CA VAL A 232 -6.72 0.82 -14.47
C VAL A 232 -6.31 1.49 -13.16
N PHE A 233 -5.33 0.92 -12.46
CA PHE A 233 -4.88 1.39 -11.15
C PHE A 233 -4.01 2.64 -11.25
N HIS A 234 -3.24 2.80 -12.33
CA HIS A 234 -2.50 4.03 -12.66
C HIS A 234 -3.15 4.84 -13.80
N LEU A 235 -4.47 4.73 -13.94
CA LEU A 235 -5.24 5.59 -14.84
C LEU A 235 -5.00 7.07 -14.47
N ASP A 236 -4.59 7.90 -15.44
CA ASP A 236 -4.58 9.35 -15.28
C ASP A 236 -6.03 9.89 -15.39
N PRO A 237 -6.66 10.32 -14.28
CA PRO A 237 -8.04 10.79 -14.31
C PRO A 237 -8.18 12.20 -14.89
N LYS A 238 -7.06 12.90 -15.15
CA LYS A 238 -7.02 14.30 -15.59
C LYS A 238 -7.95 15.17 -14.71
N SER A 239 -8.75 16.03 -15.33
CA SER A 239 -9.72 16.89 -14.65
C SER A 239 -11.07 16.23 -14.36
N ASN A 240 -11.26 14.94 -14.70
CA ASN A 240 -12.53 14.24 -14.47
C ASN A 240 -12.69 13.84 -13.00
N ARG A 241 -13.53 14.57 -12.28
CA ARG A 241 -13.72 14.41 -10.82
C ARG A 241 -14.29 13.06 -10.41
N PHE A 242 -15.10 12.43 -11.26
CA PHE A 242 -15.60 11.08 -11.00
C PHE A 242 -14.47 10.06 -11.09
N LEU A 243 -13.65 10.14 -12.15
CA LEU A 243 -12.50 9.25 -12.32
C LEU A 243 -11.44 9.45 -11.22
N GLN A 244 -11.27 10.67 -10.70
CA GLN A 244 -10.39 10.92 -9.54
C GLN A 244 -10.87 10.14 -8.31
N THR A 245 -12.17 10.19 -8.00
CA THR A 245 -12.74 9.43 -6.89
C THR A 245 -12.64 7.93 -7.12
N PHE A 246 -12.92 7.46 -8.35
CA PHE A 246 -12.77 6.07 -8.72
C PHE A 246 -11.33 5.58 -8.55
N HIS A 247 -10.36 6.27 -9.15
CA HIS A 247 -8.93 5.98 -9.03
C HIS A 247 -8.48 5.95 -7.57
N PHE A 248 -8.93 6.91 -6.76
CA PHE A 248 -8.60 6.95 -5.33
C PHE A 248 -9.06 5.68 -4.60
N LEU A 249 -10.28 5.21 -4.87
CA LEU A 249 -10.83 4.02 -4.23
C LEU A 249 -10.11 2.73 -4.63
N ILE A 250 -9.70 2.59 -5.89
CA ILE A 250 -9.10 1.33 -6.37
C ILE A 250 -7.60 1.23 -6.11
N HIS A 251 -6.88 2.35 -6.08
CA HIS A 251 -5.41 2.30 -5.93
C HIS A 251 -4.79 3.58 -5.36
N GLY A 252 -5.34 4.76 -5.67
CA GLY A 252 -4.77 6.03 -5.23
C GLY A 252 -4.64 6.15 -3.71
N GLN A 253 -5.58 5.60 -2.94
CA GLN A 253 -5.48 5.53 -1.48
C GLN A 253 -4.25 4.73 -1.01
N HIS A 254 -3.90 3.66 -1.72
CA HIS A 254 -2.75 2.83 -1.37
C HIS A 254 -1.43 3.57 -1.61
N HIS A 255 -1.31 4.32 -2.71
CA HIS A 255 -0.16 5.21 -2.91
C HIS A 255 -0.11 6.37 -1.92
N LYS A 256 -1.27 6.89 -1.52
CA LYS A 256 -1.36 8.02 -0.59
C LYS A 256 -1.00 7.63 0.85
N VAL A 257 -1.50 6.49 1.34
CA VAL A 257 -1.22 5.96 2.68
C VAL A 257 -0.63 4.55 2.59
N PRO A 258 0.61 4.39 2.07
CA PRO A 258 1.18 3.09 1.74
C PRO A 258 1.40 2.18 2.95
N PHE A 259 1.35 2.74 4.17
CA PHE A 259 1.58 1.99 5.41
C PHE A 259 0.27 1.58 6.11
N ASP A 260 -0.91 1.85 5.57
CA ASP A 260 -2.19 1.39 6.14
C ASP A 260 -2.45 -0.10 5.80
N PRO A 261 -2.38 -1.03 6.79
CA PRO A 261 -2.46 -2.46 6.53
C PRO A 261 -3.86 -2.94 6.13
N TYR A 262 -4.88 -2.09 6.27
CA TYR A 262 -6.26 -2.43 5.95
C TYR A 262 -6.72 -1.88 4.59
N ARG A 263 -5.86 -1.13 3.89
CA ARG A 263 -6.14 -0.46 2.61
C ARG A 263 -5.26 -0.94 1.46
N LEU A 264 -4.64 -2.10 1.63
CA LEU A 264 -3.71 -2.68 0.66
C LEU A 264 -4.38 -3.76 -0.18
N VAL A 265 -4.90 -4.80 0.48
CA VAL A 265 -5.48 -5.96 -0.20
C VAL A 265 -6.86 -5.62 -0.78
N PHE A 266 -7.23 -6.28 -1.88
CA PHE A 266 -8.47 -5.94 -2.56
C PHE A 266 -9.69 -6.50 -1.82
N PRO A 267 -10.72 -5.68 -1.50
CA PRO A 267 -11.86 -6.15 -0.72
C PRO A 267 -12.67 -7.25 -1.44
N VAL A 268 -13.12 -8.26 -0.68
CA VAL A 268 -13.81 -9.44 -1.25
C VAL A 268 -15.09 -9.11 -2.03
N PRO A 269 -16.03 -8.27 -1.54
CA PRO A 269 -17.26 -8.02 -2.29
C PRO A 269 -17.06 -7.43 -3.71
N PRO A 270 -16.27 -6.36 -3.92
CA PRO A 270 -15.97 -5.91 -5.28
C PRO A 270 -15.13 -6.93 -6.07
N ALA A 271 -14.28 -7.73 -5.42
CA ALA A 271 -13.53 -8.80 -6.09
C ALA A 271 -14.47 -9.87 -6.70
N ILE A 272 -15.54 -10.25 -6.00
CA ILE A 272 -16.57 -11.17 -6.52
C ILE A 272 -17.22 -10.59 -7.77
N LEU A 273 -17.62 -9.30 -7.73
CA LEU A 273 -18.22 -8.63 -8.90
C LEU A 273 -17.28 -8.65 -10.11
N LEU A 274 -16.00 -8.29 -9.90
CA LEU A 274 -15.00 -8.33 -10.97
C LEU A 274 -14.75 -9.75 -11.49
N THR A 275 -14.77 -10.75 -10.61
CA THR A 275 -14.64 -12.17 -11.00
C THR A 275 -15.75 -12.56 -11.99
N THR A 276 -16.98 -12.13 -11.77
CA THR A 276 -18.11 -12.40 -12.68
C THR A 276 -17.92 -11.75 -14.05
N ILE A 277 -17.33 -10.55 -14.08
CA ILE A 277 -17.02 -9.81 -15.32
C ILE A 277 -15.89 -10.51 -16.08
N PHE A 278 -14.78 -10.82 -15.41
CA PHE A 278 -13.63 -11.49 -16.03
C PHE A 278 -13.91 -12.95 -16.40
N TYR A 279 -14.92 -13.57 -15.80
CA TYR A 279 -15.35 -14.91 -16.21
C TYR A 279 -15.96 -14.93 -17.62
N GLN A 280 -16.59 -13.85 -18.09
CA GLN A 280 -17.23 -13.82 -19.41
C GLN A 280 -16.26 -14.14 -20.56
N PRO A 281 -15.12 -13.44 -20.72
CA PRO A 281 -14.17 -13.80 -21.78
C PRO A 281 -13.56 -15.20 -21.57
N VAL A 282 -13.35 -15.63 -20.33
CA VAL A 282 -12.84 -16.98 -20.02
C VAL A 282 -13.84 -18.05 -20.48
N TYR A 283 -15.14 -17.84 -20.25
CA TYR A 283 -16.22 -18.74 -20.66
C TYR A 283 -16.23 -19.01 -22.17
N TYR A 284 -16.01 -17.97 -22.98
CA TYR A 284 -16.00 -18.12 -24.44
C TYR A 284 -14.66 -18.61 -25.00
N ALA A 285 -13.54 -18.39 -24.29
CA ALA A 285 -12.20 -18.69 -24.80
C ALA A 285 -11.69 -20.09 -24.47
N PHE A 286 -12.19 -20.75 -23.42
CA PHE A 286 -11.64 -22.00 -22.91
C PHE A 286 -12.68 -23.12 -22.84
N PRO A 287 -12.30 -24.39 -23.13
CA PRO A 287 -13.23 -25.52 -23.07
C PRO A 287 -13.67 -25.87 -21.65
N TYR A 288 -12.80 -25.64 -20.65
CA TYR A 288 -13.10 -25.85 -19.23
C TYR A 288 -12.94 -24.54 -18.45
N PRO A 289 -13.81 -23.55 -18.69
CA PRO A 289 -13.59 -22.18 -18.25
C PRO A 289 -13.62 -22.01 -16.73
N ARG A 290 -14.33 -22.87 -16.00
CA ARG A 290 -14.36 -22.85 -14.53
C ARG A 290 -13.02 -23.27 -13.92
N LEU A 291 -12.31 -24.22 -14.55
CA LEU A 291 -10.95 -24.58 -14.13
C LEU A 291 -9.96 -23.46 -14.48
N THR A 292 -10.05 -22.86 -15.66
CA THR A 292 -9.22 -21.69 -16.01
C THR A 292 -9.48 -20.52 -15.07
N LEU A 293 -10.73 -20.24 -14.72
CA LEU A 293 -11.09 -19.23 -13.72
C LEU A 293 -10.47 -19.54 -12.36
N ALA A 294 -10.59 -20.78 -11.89
CA ALA A 294 -9.97 -21.19 -10.62
C ALA A 294 -8.46 -20.99 -10.63
N GLY A 295 -7.78 -21.30 -11.74
CA GLY A 295 -6.37 -20.97 -11.96
C GLY A 295 -6.09 -19.47 -11.86
N GLY A 296 -6.91 -18.64 -12.51
CA GLY A 296 -6.80 -17.17 -12.44
C GLY A 296 -6.98 -16.64 -11.03
N LEU A 297 -7.94 -17.18 -10.27
CA LEU A 297 -8.17 -16.83 -8.87
C LEU A 297 -7.03 -17.28 -7.95
N ILE A 298 -6.38 -18.41 -8.23
CA ILE A 298 -5.13 -18.81 -7.55
C ILE A 298 -4.04 -17.79 -7.82
N GLY A 299 -3.87 -17.37 -9.08
CA GLY A 299 -2.94 -16.31 -9.46
C GLY A 299 -3.20 -15.00 -8.70
N TYR A 300 -4.47 -14.57 -8.67
CA TYR A 300 -4.91 -13.39 -7.91
C TYR A 300 -4.57 -13.50 -6.42
N LEU A 301 -4.90 -14.61 -5.79
CA LEU A 301 -4.63 -14.80 -4.37
C LEU A 301 -3.12 -14.75 -4.09
N ILE A 302 -2.30 -15.39 -4.92
CA ILE A 302 -0.84 -15.33 -4.80
C ILE A 302 -0.35 -13.89 -4.94
N TYR A 303 -0.83 -13.17 -5.95
CA TYR A 303 -0.50 -11.76 -6.18
C TYR A 303 -0.82 -10.89 -4.96
N ASP A 304 -2.04 -10.98 -4.42
CA ASP A 304 -2.49 -10.09 -3.35
C ASP A 304 -1.71 -10.37 -2.05
N MET A 305 -1.38 -11.64 -1.81
CA MET A 305 -0.54 -12.05 -0.67
C MET A 305 0.93 -11.65 -0.85
N ILE A 306 1.48 -11.75 -2.07
CA ILE A 306 2.81 -11.21 -2.38
C ILE A 306 2.78 -9.71 -2.11
N HIS A 307 1.82 -8.98 -2.66
CA HIS A 307 1.72 -7.53 -2.51
C HIS A 307 1.72 -7.11 -1.04
N TYR A 308 0.88 -7.75 -0.22
CA TYR A 308 0.84 -7.51 1.22
C TYR A 308 2.19 -7.83 1.89
N TYR A 309 2.81 -8.96 1.53
CA TYR A 309 4.11 -9.35 2.07
C TYR A 309 5.25 -8.43 1.63
N LEU A 310 5.20 -7.82 0.45
CA LEU A 310 6.20 -6.83 0.02
C LEU A 310 6.15 -5.57 0.90
N HIS A 311 4.96 -5.18 1.38
CA HIS A 311 4.80 -4.03 2.27
C HIS A 311 5.15 -4.34 3.73
N TYR A 312 4.71 -5.49 4.26
CA TYR A 312 4.80 -5.78 5.70
C TYR A 312 5.77 -6.90 6.08
N GLY A 313 6.21 -7.72 5.13
CA GLY A 313 7.18 -8.78 5.35
C GLY A 313 8.63 -8.30 5.32
N SER A 314 9.56 -9.13 5.79
CA SER A 314 11.00 -8.87 5.73
C SER A 314 11.71 -9.99 4.96
N PRO A 315 11.55 -10.04 3.61
CA PRO A 315 12.21 -11.06 2.80
C PRO A 315 13.74 -10.93 2.89
N SER A 316 14.44 -12.06 2.90
CA SER A 316 15.91 -12.09 2.87
C SER A 316 16.41 -12.75 1.58
N GLY A 317 16.94 -11.94 0.67
CA GLY A 317 17.44 -12.41 -0.63
C GLY A 317 16.37 -13.01 -1.56
N GLY A 318 16.81 -13.42 -2.76
CA GLY A 318 15.94 -14.07 -3.75
C GLY A 318 14.89 -13.16 -4.40
N HIS A 319 13.84 -13.80 -4.93
CA HIS A 319 12.79 -13.15 -5.72
C HIS A 319 11.98 -12.12 -4.92
N LEU A 320 11.44 -12.51 -3.76
CA LEU A 320 10.61 -11.59 -2.95
C LEU A 320 11.41 -10.40 -2.41
N TYR A 321 12.71 -10.57 -2.13
CA TYR A 321 13.59 -9.45 -1.80
C TYR A 321 13.79 -8.50 -2.97
N HIS A 322 13.99 -9.04 -4.18
CA HIS A 322 14.05 -8.23 -5.40
C HIS A 322 12.74 -7.48 -5.62
N MET A 323 11.60 -8.17 -5.56
CA MET A 323 10.28 -7.58 -5.75
C MET A 323 9.93 -6.56 -4.69
N LYS A 324 10.31 -6.76 -3.41
CA LYS A 324 10.11 -5.73 -2.37
C LYS A 324 10.82 -4.43 -2.72
N ARG A 325 12.08 -4.53 -3.12
CA ARG A 325 12.86 -3.36 -3.56
C ARG A 325 12.30 -2.73 -4.84
N TYR A 326 11.84 -3.56 -5.77
CA TYR A 326 11.24 -3.15 -7.04
C TYR A 326 9.96 -2.35 -6.79
N HIS A 327 9.05 -2.91 -5.99
CA HIS A 327 7.77 -2.32 -5.63
C HIS A 327 7.90 -1.06 -4.77
N TYR A 328 8.84 -1.04 -3.82
CA TYR A 328 9.14 0.20 -3.08
C TYR A 328 9.70 1.29 -4.00
N SER A 329 10.49 0.91 -5.01
CA SER A 329 10.93 1.88 -6.01
C SER A 329 9.76 2.42 -6.84
N HIS A 330 8.77 1.60 -7.15
CA HIS A 330 7.52 2.04 -7.79
C HIS A 330 6.77 3.06 -6.92
N HIS A 331 6.52 2.74 -5.65
CA HIS A 331 5.81 3.62 -4.71
C HIS A 331 6.49 4.97 -4.46
N PHE A 332 7.82 4.95 -4.26
CA PHE A 332 8.53 6.10 -3.72
C PHE A 332 9.43 6.82 -4.72
N VAL A 333 9.68 6.27 -5.91
CA VAL A 333 10.62 6.84 -6.89
C VAL A 333 10.05 6.93 -8.31
N HIS A 334 9.45 5.86 -8.83
CA HIS A 334 9.02 5.72 -10.22
C HIS A 334 7.56 5.24 -10.30
N HIS A 335 6.60 6.15 -10.07
CA HIS A 335 5.17 5.80 -10.07
C HIS A 335 4.65 5.35 -11.45
N ASP A 336 5.34 5.69 -12.53
CA ASP A 336 4.99 5.38 -13.92
C ASP A 336 5.77 4.17 -14.50
N GLN A 337 6.43 3.39 -13.64
CA GLN A 337 7.19 2.19 -14.00
C GLN A 337 7.00 1.10 -12.96
N GLY A 338 7.33 -0.15 -13.29
CA GLY A 338 7.32 -1.25 -12.33
C GLY A 338 5.93 -1.71 -11.93
N TYR A 339 5.08 -1.99 -12.92
CA TYR A 339 3.69 -2.40 -12.70
C TYR A 339 3.57 -3.89 -12.31
N GLY A 340 4.60 -4.69 -12.52
CA GLY A 340 4.63 -6.08 -12.05
C GLY A 340 4.89 -6.16 -10.54
N ILE A 341 3.95 -6.75 -9.79
CA ILE A 341 4.07 -6.98 -8.34
C ILE A 341 4.57 -8.39 -8.06
N SER A 342 4.01 -9.38 -8.75
CA SER A 342 4.41 -10.77 -8.64
C SER A 342 5.75 -11.03 -9.35
N SER A 343 6.00 -10.37 -10.48
CA SER A 343 7.26 -10.46 -11.24
C SER A 343 7.46 -9.27 -12.19
N ASP A 344 8.71 -8.99 -12.58
CA ASP A 344 9.05 -7.93 -13.55
C ASP A 344 9.02 -8.40 -15.03
N ILE A 345 8.44 -9.57 -15.33
CA ILE A 345 8.46 -10.18 -16.67
C ILE A 345 7.72 -9.31 -17.69
N TRP A 346 6.50 -8.89 -17.37
CA TRP A 346 5.70 -8.04 -18.26
C TRP A 346 6.28 -6.62 -18.37
N ASP A 347 6.89 -6.10 -17.31
CA ASP A 347 7.61 -4.84 -17.37
C ASP A 347 8.80 -4.89 -18.33
N LYS A 348 9.56 -5.99 -18.35
CA LYS A 348 10.63 -6.21 -19.33
C LYS A 348 10.09 -6.23 -20.75
N LEU A 349 9.00 -6.96 -20.98
CA LEU A 349 8.42 -7.13 -22.30
C LEU A 349 7.84 -5.83 -22.85
N PHE A 350 7.17 -5.04 -22.02
CA PHE A 350 6.47 -3.82 -22.41
C PHE A 350 7.25 -2.52 -22.14
N GLY A 351 8.53 -2.63 -21.74
CA GLY A 351 9.43 -1.48 -21.60
C GLY A 351 9.14 -0.58 -20.39
N THR A 352 8.55 -1.10 -19.32
CA THR A 352 8.21 -0.35 -18.10
C THR A 352 9.04 -0.78 -16.88
N ARG A 353 10.20 -1.40 -17.13
CA ARG A 353 11.04 -1.99 -16.08
C ARG A 353 11.83 -0.96 -15.27
N ILE A 354 11.76 -1.06 -13.94
CA ILE A 354 12.65 -0.31 -13.04
C ILE A 354 14.03 -0.97 -12.96
N ILE A 355 15.09 -0.19 -13.19
CA ILE A 355 16.47 -0.65 -13.01
C ILE A 355 16.91 -0.41 -11.56
N LEU A 356 16.88 -1.47 -10.75
CA LEU A 356 17.34 -1.39 -9.37
C LEU A 356 18.85 -1.26 -9.26
N ARG A 357 19.32 -0.32 -8.42
CA ARG A 357 20.73 -0.19 -8.07
C ARG A 357 21.27 -1.45 -7.39
N LYS A 358 22.49 -1.86 -7.73
CA LYS A 358 23.21 -2.91 -6.98
C LYS A 358 23.60 -2.38 -5.58
N LEU A 359 23.16 -3.06 -4.54
CA LEU A 359 23.52 -2.71 -3.16
C LEU A 359 24.80 -3.43 -2.75
N LYS A 360 25.59 -2.79 -1.88
CA LYS A 360 26.80 -3.38 -1.27
C LYS A 360 26.46 -4.37 -0.13
N TYR A 361 25.23 -4.30 0.38
CA TYR A 361 24.73 -5.11 1.48
C TYR A 361 23.22 -5.38 1.29
N LEU A 362 22.69 -6.38 1.99
CA LEU A 362 21.26 -6.67 2.02
C LEU A 362 20.54 -5.72 2.98
N LEU A 363 19.41 -5.17 2.54
CA LEU A 363 18.52 -4.39 3.39
C LEU A 363 17.86 -5.32 4.41
N LYS A 364 17.66 -4.81 5.62
CA LYS A 364 16.89 -5.47 6.67
C LYS A 364 15.71 -4.56 6.97
N TRP A 365 14.49 -5.03 6.73
CA TRP A 365 13.27 -4.28 7.07
C TRP A 365 12.82 -4.66 8.47
#